data_AF-A0A948RAJ1-F1
#
_entry.id   AF-A0A948RAJ1-F1
#
_cell.length_a   1.000
_cell.length_b   1.000
_cell.length_c   1.000
_cell.angle_alpha   90.00
_cell.angle_beta   90.00
_cell.angle_gamma   90.00
#
_symmetry.space_group_name_H-M   'P 1'
#
loop_
_entity.id
_entity.type
_entity.pdbx_description
1 polymer ?
#
loop_
_entity_poly.entity_id
_entity_poly.type
_entity_poly.pdbx_seq_one_letter_code
_entity_poly.pdbx_strand_id
1 'polypeptide(L)'
;MAGSLNKVMLIGNLGADPEIRSFQNGGKVANLRIATSETWKDRQTGERKEKTEWHTVAIFSEGLVGVVERYLKKGSKVFVEGKLQTRKWQDQSGADRYSTEIVIQGLGGTLTMLDGAAGGGGGGGGRSGGYGGGAAAGGSSGDWDQSGGSAGGSGGAGGSSGGGYDDLDDDIPF
;
A
#
# COMPACT_ATOMS: atom_id res chain seq x y z
N MET A 1 -20.73 19.30 -26.64
CA MET A 1 -19.71 19.37 -25.57
C MET A 1 -18.88 18.10 -25.67
N ALA A 2 -17.56 18.22 -25.84
CA ALA A 2 -16.67 17.10 -26.13
C ALA A 2 -16.48 16.19 -24.89
N GLY A 3 -16.66 14.88 -25.07
CA GLY A 3 -16.46 13.87 -24.03
C GLY A 3 -15.01 13.42 -23.94
N SER A 4 -14.14 14.23 -23.34
CA SER A 4 -12.78 13.81 -22.99
C SER A 4 -12.68 13.48 -21.50
N LEU A 5 -11.85 12.48 -21.16
CA LEU A 5 -11.55 12.10 -19.79
C LEU A 5 -10.11 12.47 -19.47
N ASN A 6 -9.91 13.26 -18.43
CA ASN A 6 -8.62 13.48 -17.79
C ASN A 6 -8.77 13.05 -16.34
N LYS A 7 -8.14 11.93 -15.98
CA LYS A 7 -8.12 11.35 -14.64
C LYS A 7 -6.76 10.71 -14.40
N VAL A 8 -6.17 11.00 -13.24
CA VAL A 8 -4.98 10.33 -12.72
C VAL A 8 -5.32 9.74 -11.36
N MET A 9 -4.96 8.48 -11.17
CA MET A 9 -5.10 7.76 -9.91
C MET A 9 -3.73 7.24 -9.50
N LEU A 10 -3.30 7.54 -8.28
CA LEU A 10 -2.02 7.09 -7.75
C LEU A 10 -2.21 6.48 -6.37
N ILE A 11 -1.44 5.43 -6.09
CA ILE A 11 -1.17 4.96 -4.75
C ILE A 11 0.33 5.05 -4.54
N GLY A 12 0.76 5.79 -3.53
CA GLY A 12 2.17 6.00 -3.27
C GLY A 12 2.44 6.54 -1.88
N ASN A 13 3.71 6.82 -1.62
CA ASN A 13 4.17 7.34 -0.33
C ASN A 13 4.69 8.78 -0.47
N LEU A 14 4.42 9.61 0.53
CA LEU A 14 4.96 10.97 0.58
C LEU A 14 6.49 10.93 0.75
N GLY A 15 7.25 11.57 -0.14
CA GLY A 15 8.70 11.67 -0.04
C GLY A 15 9.20 12.74 0.93
N ALA A 16 8.35 13.71 1.24
CA ALA A 16 8.59 14.82 2.15
C ALA A 16 7.29 15.16 2.89
N ASP A 17 7.41 15.95 3.95
CA ASP A 17 6.23 16.50 4.63
C ASP A 17 5.42 17.39 3.67
N PRO A 18 4.08 17.45 3.80
CA PRO A 18 3.25 18.33 2.99
C PRO A 18 3.66 19.79 3.10
N GLU A 19 3.76 20.49 1.97
CA GLU A 19 3.97 21.94 1.95
C GLU A 19 2.62 22.66 1.84
N ILE A 20 2.25 23.45 2.86
CA ILE A 20 1.00 24.22 2.87
C ILE A 20 1.33 25.69 2.60
N ARG A 21 0.68 26.28 1.59
CA ARG A 21 0.79 27.70 1.29
C ARG A 21 -0.59 28.36 1.37
N SER A 22 -0.63 29.52 2.02
CA SER A 22 -1.85 30.33 2.11
C SER A 22 -1.76 31.48 1.11
N PHE A 23 -2.85 31.75 0.41
CA PHE A 23 -2.98 32.84 -0.55
C PHE A 23 -3.55 34.08 0.15
N GLN A 24 -3.28 35.27 -0.40
CA GLN A 24 -3.77 36.54 0.15
C GLN A 24 -5.30 36.66 0.13
N ASN A 25 -5.98 35.90 -0.73
CA ASN A 25 -7.44 35.84 -0.81
C ASN A 25 -8.06 34.87 0.22
N GLY A 26 -7.27 34.30 1.13
CA GLY A 26 -7.74 33.39 2.17
C GLY A 26 -7.76 31.90 1.79
N GLY A 27 -7.55 31.56 0.51
CA GLY A 27 -7.45 30.16 0.08
C GLY A 27 -6.15 29.51 0.54
N LYS A 28 -6.13 28.17 0.69
CA LYS A 28 -4.92 27.39 0.92
C LYS A 28 -4.66 26.41 -0.22
N VAL A 29 -3.39 26.09 -0.46
CA VAL A 29 -2.95 24.99 -1.32
C VAL A 29 -2.03 24.07 -0.53
N ALA A 30 -2.19 22.76 -0.73
CA ALA A 30 -1.24 21.77 -0.27
C ALA A 30 -0.48 21.17 -1.46
N ASN A 31 0.85 21.14 -1.36
CA ASN A 31 1.73 20.54 -2.33
C ASN A 31 2.32 19.24 -1.74
N LEU A 32 2.11 18.12 -2.44
CA LEU A 32 2.63 16.81 -2.07
C LEU A 32 3.63 16.31 -3.11
N ARG A 33 4.65 15.58 -2.62
CA ARG A 33 5.59 14.84 -3.45
C ARG A 33 5.39 13.35 -3.20
N ILE A 34 4.85 12.62 -4.18
CA ILE A 34 4.48 11.21 -4.04
C ILE A 34 5.42 10.34 -4.88
N ALA A 35 6.00 9.31 -4.25
CA ALA A 35 6.77 8.28 -4.93
C ALA A 35 5.87 7.08 -5.30
N THR A 36 6.03 6.57 -6.52
CA THR A 36 5.52 5.25 -6.93
C THR A 36 6.68 4.45 -7.52
N SER A 37 6.77 3.15 -7.21
CA SER A 37 7.91 2.32 -7.62
C SER A 37 7.43 1.08 -8.38
N GLU A 38 8.11 0.77 -9.47
CA GLU A 38 7.91 -0.45 -10.25
C GLU A 38 9.16 -1.32 -10.16
N THR A 39 8.97 -2.63 -10.01
CA THR A 39 10.06 -3.62 -10.01
C THR A 39 9.82 -4.60 -11.15
N TRP A 40 10.85 -4.87 -11.95
CA TRP A 40 10.80 -5.89 -13.00
C TRP A 40 12.13 -6.64 -13.11
N LYS A 41 12.12 -7.78 -13.80
CA LYS A 41 13.33 -8.52 -14.16
C LYS A 41 13.81 -8.08 -15.54
N ASP A 42 15.05 -7.65 -15.65
CA ASP A 42 15.66 -7.29 -16.93
C ASP A 42 15.79 -8.51 -17.83
N ARG A 43 15.35 -8.39 -19.09
CA ARG A 43 15.30 -9.52 -20.02
C ARG A 43 16.68 -9.93 -20.56
N GLN A 44 17.65 -9.02 -20.59
CA GLN A 44 19.00 -9.27 -21.11
C GLN A 44 19.92 -9.77 -20.00
N THR A 45 19.88 -9.14 -18.83
CA THR A 45 20.80 -9.48 -17.72
C THR A 45 20.21 -10.47 -16.72
N GLY A 46 18.88 -10.61 -16.68
CA GLY A 46 18.19 -11.42 -15.68
C GLY A 46 18.16 -10.81 -14.27
N GLU A 47 18.69 -9.60 -14.10
CA GLU A 47 18.73 -8.90 -12.82
C GLU A 47 17.39 -8.25 -12.47
N ARG A 48 17.11 -8.12 -11.17
CA ARG A 48 15.96 -7.36 -10.68
C ARG A 48 16.27 -5.86 -10.74
N LYS A 49 15.46 -5.09 -11.48
CA LYS A 49 15.54 -3.63 -11.58
C LYS A 49 14.36 -2.99 -10.87
N GLU A 50 14.57 -1.76 -10.40
CA GLU A 50 13.56 -0.93 -9.76
C GLU A 50 13.61 0.48 -10.37
N LYS A 51 12.43 1.08 -10.61
CA LYS A 51 12.30 2.48 -11.03
C LYS A 51 11.29 3.16 -10.14
N THR A 52 11.70 4.30 -9.57
CA THR A 52 10.82 5.15 -8.78
C THR A 52 10.50 6.42 -9.57
N GLU A 53 9.21 6.67 -9.73
CA GLU A 53 8.66 7.88 -10.33
C GLU A 53 8.15 8.82 -9.24
N TRP A 54 8.33 10.12 -9.48
CA TRP A 54 8.02 11.15 -8.50
C TRP A 54 6.99 12.15 -9.03
N HIS A 55 5.85 12.20 -8.35
CA HIS A 55 4.68 12.94 -8.76
C HIS A 55 4.50 14.16 -7.88
N THR A 56 4.24 15.31 -8.51
CA THR A 56 3.85 16.54 -7.80
C THR A 56 2.33 16.66 -7.83
N VAL A 57 1.71 16.72 -6.65
CA VAL A 57 0.27 16.88 -6.50
C VAL A 57 -0.02 18.24 -5.86
N ALA A 58 -0.92 19.01 -6.46
CA ALA A 58 -1.40 20.29 -5.94
C ALA A 58 -2.89 20.18 -5.58
N ILE A 59 -3.20 20.38 -4.30
CA ILE A 59 -4.54 20.23 -3.74
C ILE A 59 -5.05 21.62 -3.36
N PHE A 60 -6.12 22.05 -4.03
CA PHE A 60 -6.78 23.34 -3.81
C PHE A 60 -8.13 23.19 -3.09
N SER A 61 -8.61 21.97 -2.89
CA SER A 61 -9.83 21.70 -2.13
C SER A 61 -9.57 21.96 -0.64
N GLU A 62 -10.18 23.00 -0.08
CA GLU A 62 -9.95 23.44 1.31
C GLU A 62 -10.16 22.31 2.33
N GLY A 63 -11.20 21.50 2.14
CA GLY A 63 -11.48 20.35 3.00
C GLY A 63 -10.34 19.32 2.99
N LEU A 64 -9.78 19.03 1.82
CA LEU A 64 -8.65 18.10 1.69
C LEU A 64 -7.35 18.72 2.21
N VAL A 65 -7.13 20.02 2.01
CA VAL A 65 -5.95 20.71 2.57
C VAL A 65 -5.93 20.59 4.09
N GLY A 66 -7.07 20.76 4.76
CA GLY A 66 -7.16 20.57 6.21
C GLY A 66 -6.92 19.13 6.67
N VAL A 67 -7.20 18.12 5.84
CA VAL A 67 -6.85 16.72 6.13
C VAL A 67 -5.35 16.51 5.99
N VAL A 68 -4.78 17.00 4.88
CA VAL A 68 -3.34 16.92 4.60
C VAL A 68 -2.52 17.56 5.71
N GLU A 69 -2.87 18.78 6.11
CA GLU A 69 -2.18 19.55 7.16
C GLU A 69 -2.20 18.85 8.53
N ARG A 70 -3.26 18.11 8.86
CA ARG A 70 -3.43 17.48 10.18
C ARG A 70 -2.88 16.07 10.28
N TYR A 71 -2.90 15.30 9.19
CA TYR A 71 -2.70 13.85 9.26
C TYR A 71 -1.57 13.32 8.39
N LEU A 72 -1.16 14.05 7.35
CA LEU A 72 -0.11 13.57 6.45
C LEU A 72 1.26 14.06 6.89
N LYS A 73 2.25 13.19 6.76
CA LYS A 73 3.67 13.46 6.97
C LYS A 73 4.50 12.68 5.97
N LYS A 74 5.81 12.95 5.93
CA LYS A 74 6.76 12.14 5.17
C LYS A 74 6.56 10.65 5.48
N GLY A 75 6.50 9.84 4.42
CA GLY A 75 6.30 8.41 4.47
C GLY A 75 4.84 7.97 4.46
N SER A 76 3.87 8.87 4.68
CA SER A 76 2.44 8.50 4.65
C SER A 76 2.03 7.90 3.32
N LYS A 77 1.28 6.79 3.37
CA LYS A 77 0.72 6.13 2.19
C LYS A 77 -0.65 6.73 1.86
N VAL A 78 -0.83 7.13 0.62
CA VAL A 78 -2.06 7.79 0.16
C VAL A 78 -2.52 7.23 -1.18
N PHE A 79 -3.84 7.20 -1.36
CA PHE A 79 -4.48 7.19 -2.66
C PHE A 79 -4.86 8.62 -3.03
N VAL A 80 -4.60 9.00 -4.29
CA VAL A 80 -4.92 10.31 -4.84
C VAL A 80 -5.60 10.15 -6.19
N GLU A 81 -6.74 10.81 -6.37
CA GLU A 81 -7.40 11.00 -7.67
C GLU A 81 -7.44 12.49 -8.04
N GLY A 82 -6.93 12.83 -9.23
CA GLY A 82 -6.93 14.20 -9.74
C GLY A 82 -6.87 14.26 -11.27
N LYS A 83 -6.43 15.40 -11.80
CA LYS A 83 -6.28 15.63 -13.24
C LYS A 83 -4.87 16.11 -13.57
N LEU A 84 -4.32 15.72 -14.71
CA LEU A 84 -3.06 16.32 -15.18
C LEU A 84 -3.30 17.73 -15.68
N GLN A 85 -2.47 18.66 -15.20
CA GLN A 85 -2.41 20.02 -15.69
C GLN A 85 -0.96 20.41 -15.93
N THR A 86 -0.68 20.95 -17.11
CA THR A 86 0.62 21.53 -17.43
C THR A 86 0.50 23.04 -17.44
N ARG A 87 1.27 23.71 -16.60
CA ARG A 87 1.35 25.17 -16.57
C ARG A 87 2.66 25.65 -17.20
N LYS A 88 2.56 26.75 -17.92
CA LYS A 88 3.68 27.51 -18.46
C LYS A 88 4.06 28.62 -17.48
N TRP A 89 5.34 28.81 -17.22
CA TRP A 89 5.87 29.90 -16.40
C TRP A 89 7.21 30.36 -16.97
N GLN A 90 7.63 31.59 -16.65
CA GLN A 90 8.92 32.11 -17.09
C GLN A 90 9.92 32.06 -15.94
N ASP A 91 11.14 31.58 -16.21
CA ASP A 91 12.21 31.64 -15.24
C ASP A 91 12.86 33.04 -15.18
N GLN A 92 13.86 33.20 -14.31
CA GLN A 92 14.55 34.49 -14.10
C GLN A 92 15.26 35.01 -15.36
N SER A 93 15.55 34.14 -16.33
CA SER A 93 16.15 34.51 -17.62
C SER A 93 15.12 34.92 -18.68
N GLY A 94 13.83 34.84 -18.35
CA GLY A 94 12.72 35.08 -19.28
C GLY A 94 12.41 33.87 -20.18
N ALA A 95 13.05 32.73 -19.98
CA ALA A 95 12.81 31.53 -20.77
C ALA A 95 11.52 30.83 -20.32
N ASP A 96 10.75 30.34 -21.29
CA ASP A 96 9.52 29.59 -21.04
C ASP A 96 9.83 28.19 -20.48
N ARG A 97 9.21 27.87 -19.34
CA ARG A 97 9.29 26.57 -18.66
C ARG A 97 7.91 25.98 -18.49
N TYR A 98 7.86 24.65 -18.45
CA TYR A 98 6.64 23.88 -18.29
C TYR A 98 6.74 23.00 -17.05
N SER A 99 5.64 22.91 -16.30
CA SER A 99 5.52 22.02 -15.15
C SER A 99 4.20 21.29 -15.22
N THR A 100 4.27 19.96 -15.23
CA THR A 100 3.11 19.08 -15.21
C THR A 100 2.86 18.62 -13.78
N GLU A 101 1.66 18.88 -13.29
CA GLU A 101 1.25 18.61 -11.92
C GLU A 101 -0.09 17.85 -11.94
N ILE A 102 -0.34 17.05 -10.90
CA ILE A 102 -1.65 16.43 -10.68
C ILE A 102 -2.43 17.36 -9.78
N VAL A 103 -3.56 17.85 -10.29
CA VAL A 103 -4.34 18.89 -9.62
C VAL A 103 -5.65 18.33 -9.11
N ILE A 104 -5.93 18.60 -7.84
CA ILE A 104 -7.20 18.30 -7.16
C ILE A 104 -7.91 19.61 -6.87
N GLN A 105 -8.97 19.87 -7.64
CA GLN A 105 -9.79 21.09 -7.57
C GLN A 105 -11.28 20.73 -7.56
N GLY A 106 -12.06 21.47 -6.77
CA GLY A 106 -13.51 21.30 -6.67
C GLY A 106 -13.92 19.93 -6.13
N LEU A 107 -15.08 19.43 -6.59
CA LEU A 107 -15.66 18.14 -6.18
C LEU A 107 -15.08 16.93 -6.93
N GLY A 108 -14.17 17.14 -7.88
CA GLY A 108 -13.76 16.12 -8.85
C GLY A 108 -12.50 15.32 -8.51
N GLY A 109 -11.96 15.44 -7.30
CA GLY A 109 -10.77 14.68 -6.90
C GLY A 109 -10.85 14.24 -5.44
N THR A 110 -10.06 13.23 -5.11
CA THR A 110 -10.12 12.55 -3.82
C THR A 110 -8.71 12.32 -3.27
N LEU A 111 -8.63 12.30 -1.94
CA LEU A 111 -7.44 11.85 -1.22
C LEU A 111 -7.90 10.92 -0.11
N THR A 112 -7.32 9.73 -0.08
CA THR A 112 -7.58 8.73 0.95
C THR A 112 -6.27 8.34 1.61
N MET A 113 -6.23 8.44 2.93
CA MET A 113 -5.11 7.91 3.72
C MET A 113 -5.20 6.40 3.75
N LEU A 114 -4.10 5.73 3.44
CA LEU A 114 -4.01 4.27 3.42
C LEU A 114 -3.11 3.74 4.54
N ASP A 115 -2.57 4.64 5.37
CA ASP A 115 -1.88 4.24 6.59
C ASP A 115 -2.90 3.61 7.55
N GLY A 116 -2.57 2.44 8.10
CA GLY A 116 -3.35 1.84 9.17
C GLY A 116 -3.41 2.79 10.36
N ALA A 117 -4.52 2.80 11.10
CA ALA A 117 -4.67 3.62 12.30
C ALA A 117 -3.42 3.44 13.18
N ALA A 118 -2.74 4.55 13.49
CA ALA A 118 -1.62 4.56 14.42
C ALA A 118 -2.16 4.22 15.82
N GLY A 119 -2.32 2.93 16.10
CA GLY A 119 -2.98 2.45 17.32
C GLY A 119 -3.18 0.94 17.29
N GLY A 120 -2.08 0.17 17.36
CA GLY A 120 -2.19 -1.27 17.58
C GLY A 120 -1.01 -2.12 17.09
N GLY A 121 0.23 -1.75 17.39
CA GLY A 121 1.37 -2.61 17.03
C GLY A 121 2.66 -2.14 17.65
N GLY A 122 3.01 -2.66 18.84
CA GLY A 122 4.30 -2.37 19.45
C GLY A 122 4.37 -2.47 20.97
N GLY A 123 3.65 -3.40 21.59
CA GLY A 123 3.79 -3.74 23.02
C GLY A 123 4.50 -5.07 23.22
N GLY A 124 5.64 -5.29 22.55
CA GLY A 124 6.52 -6.43 22.78
C GLY A 124 7.26 -6.29 24.11
N GLY A 125 6.53 -6.28 25.22
CA GLY A 125 7.09 -6.33 26.56
C GLY A 125 7.61 -7.72 26.85
N GLY A 126 8.92 -7.92 26.68
CA GLY A 126 9.61 -9.15 27.04
C GLY A 126 9.32 -9.55 28.48
N ARG A 127 8.70 -10.72 28.65
CA ARG A 127 8.66 -11.41 29.95
C ARG A 127 9.98 -12.18 30.11
N SER A 128 11.03 -11.45 30.43
CA SER A 128 12.23 -12.00 31.05
C SER A 128 12.11 -11.76 32.56
N GLY A 129 12.08 -12.84 33.34
CA GLY A 129 12.12 -12.76 34.79
C GLY A 129 11.66 -14.03 35.48
N GLY A 130 12.58 -14.74 36.13
CA GLY A 130 12.23 -15.69 37.19
C GLY A 130 13.04 -16.99 37.24
N TYR A 131 14.35 -16.89 37.48
CA TYR A 131 15.14 -17.97 38.06
C TYR A 131 14.78 -18.14 39.55
N GLY A 132 14.42 -19.35 39.95
CA GLY A 132 14.17 -19.78 41.34
C GLY A 132 13.42 -21.11 41.27
N GLY A 133 14.00 -22.27 41.58
CA GLY A 133 14.83 -22.58 42.73
C GLY A 133 13.94 -23.32 43.74
N GLY A 134 13.92 -24.65 43.71
CA GLY A 134 13.15 -25.45 44.67
C GLY A 134 13.12 -26.95 44.34
N ALA A 135 14.00 -27.70 45.00
CA ALA A 135 14.07 -29.16 44.95
C ALA A 135 12.96 -29.83 45.78
N ALA A 136 12.44 -30.97 45.31
CA ALA A 136 11.82 -32.00 46.14
C ALA A 136 11.87 -33.36 45.42
N ALA A 137 12.17 -34.39 46.20
CA ALA A 137 12.59 -35.73 45.79
C ALA A 137 11.45 -36.77 45.79
N GLY A 138 11.73 -37.94 45.21
CA GLY A 138 10.96 -39.20 45.34
C GLY A 138 10.09 -39.51 44.12
N GLY A 139 10.06 -40.69 43.52
CA GLY A 139 10.62 -42.00 43.83
C GLY A 139 9.96 -43.06 42.91
N SER A 140 10.71 -44.09 42.53
CA SER A 140 10.32 -45.49 42.28
C SER A 140 9.16 -45.90 41.30
N SER A 141 9.55 -46.61 40.23
CA SER A 141 9.07 -47.93 39.73
C SER A 141 7.59 -48.37 39.76
N GLY A 142 7.13 -48.92 38.63
CA GLY A 142 5.95 -49.81 38.44
C GLY A 142 5.19 -49.42 37.17
N ASP A 143 5.27 -50.08 36.01
CA ASP A 143 4.94 -51.48 35.66
C ASP A 143 3.52 -51.89 36.09
N TRP A 144 2.55 -51.72 35.17
CA TRP A 144 1.27 -52.44 35.11
C TRP A 144 0.74 -52.45 33.67
N ASP A 145 0.93 -53.58 33.01
CA ASP A 145 0.10 -54.09 31.92
C ASP A 145 -1.34 -54.28 32.39
N GLN A 146 -2.35 -53.78 31.64
CA GLN A 146 -3.63 -54.48 31.50
C GLN A 146 -4.48 -54.00 30.31
N SER A 147 -4.41 -54.78 29.22
CA SER A 147 -5.52 -55.34 28.42
C SER A 147 -6.65 -54.49 27.83
N GLY A 148 -6.89 -54.75 26.53
CA GLY A 148 -8.19 -54.68 25.85
C GLY A 148 -8.19 -53.66 24.71
N GLY A 149 -8.33 -53.98 23.43
CA GLY A 149 -8.85 -55.18 22.77
C GLY A 149 -9.85 -54.72 21.70
N SER A 150 -9.59 -55.11 20.44
CA SER A 150 -10.49 -55.10 19.27
C SER A 150 -10.79 -53.75 18.58
N ALA A 151 -11.04 -53.65 17.27
CA ALA A 151 -10.78 -54.42 16.06
C ALA A 151 -11.59 -53.75 14.92
N GLY A 152 -11.02 -53.66 13.70
CA GLY A 152 -11.76 -53.54 12.43
C GLY A 152 -12.32 -52.16 12.09
N GLY A 153 -12.34 -51.66 10.85
CA GLY A 153 -12.03 -52.17 9.50
C GLY A 153 -12.02 -50.96 8.56
N SER A 154 -11.10 -50.86 7.60
CA SER A 154 -11.19 -51.35 6.20
C SER A 154 -12.08 -50.51 5.26
N GLY A 155 -11.45 -49.93 4.24
CA GLY A 155 -11.98 -49.94 2.87
C GLY A 155 -12.33 -48.58 2.25
N GLY A 156 -11.76 -48.31 1.07
CA GLY A 156 -12.30 -47.30 0.14
C GLY A 156 -11.27 -46.69 -0.81
N ALA A 157 -11.10 -47.28 -1.99
CA ALA A 157 -10.19 -46.87 -3.05
C ALA A 157 -10.88 -46.01 -4.13
N GLY A 158 -10.07 -45.23 -4.87
CA GLY A 158 -10.26 -45.01 -6.32
C GLY A 158 -10.65 -43.59 -6.76
N GLY A 159 -9.95 -43.08 -7.78
CA GLY A 159 -10.49 -42.02 -8.65
C GLY A 159 -9.47 -41.00 -9.17
N SER A 160 -8.78 -41.35 -10.26
CA SER A 160 -8.02 -40.43 -11.11
C SER A 160 -8.97 -39.59 -11.99
N SER A 161 -8.76 -38.28 -12.11
CA SER A 161 -9.28 -37.50 -13.27
C SER A 161 -8.33 -36.37 -13.63
N GLY A 162 -7.69 -36.51 -14.79
CA GLY A 162 -7.14 -35.40 -15.56
C GLY A 162 -8.16 -34.85 -16.56
N GLY A 163 -7.86 -33.67 -17.10
CA GLY A 163 -8.63 -32.91 -18.10
C GLY A 163 -9.00 -31.54 -17.52
N GLY A 164 -8.67 -30.39 -18.09
CA GLY A 164 -8.11 -29.99 -19.39
C GLY A 164 -8.50 -28.51 -19.48
N TYR A 165 -7.54 -27.59 -19.50
CA TYR A 165 -7.78 -26.14 -19.42
C TYR A 165 -7.81 -25.51 -20.82
N ASP A 166 -8.49 -26.14 -21.77
CA ASP A 166 -8.41 -25.80 -23.20
C ASP A 166 -9.57 -24.91 -23.72
N ASP A 167 -10.43 -24.36 -22.85
CA ASP A 167 -11.64 -23.59 -23.27
C ASP A 167 -11.62 -22.10 -22.85
N LEU A 168 -10.45 -21.46 -22.71
CA LEU A 168 -10.37 -20.01 -22.36
C LEU A 168 -9.84 -19.12 -23.49
N ASP A 169 -9.69 -19.65 -24.71
CA ASP A 169 -9.04 -18.95 -25.83
C ASP A 169 -9.97 -18.52 -26.99
N ASP A 170 -11.29 -18.66 -26.88
CA ASP A 170 -12.20 -18.19 -27.93
C ASP A 170 -13.31 -17.27 -27.38
N ASP A 171 -13.50 -16.14 -28.07
CA ASP A 171 -14.57 -15.13 -27.94
C ASP A 171 -14.34 -13.90 -27.03
N ILE A 172 -13.33 -13.08 -27.38
CA ILE A 172 -13.40 -11.62 -27.13
C ILE A 172 -13.79 -10.92 -28.46
N PRO A 173 -15.07 -10.53 -28.67
CA PRO A 173 -15.45 -9.77 -29.85
C PRO A 173 -15.03 -8.29 -29.73
N PHE A 174 -14.53 -7.75 -30.85
CA PHE A 174 -14.18 -6.34 -31.06
C PHE A 174 -15.42 -5.44 -31.19
#